data_AF-A0A1G6TW09-F1
#
_entry.id   AF-A0A1G6TW09-F1
#
_cell.length_a   1.000
_cell.length_b   1.000
_cell.length_c   1.000
_cell.angle_alpha   90.00
_cell.angle_beta   90.00
_cell.angle_gamma   90.00
#
_symmetry.space_group_name_H-M   'P 1'
#
loop_
_entity.id
_entity.type
_entity.pdbx_description
1 polymer ?
#
loop_
_entity_poly.entity_id
_entity_poly.type
_entity_poly.pdbx_seq_one_letter_code
_entity_poly.pdbx_strand_id
1 'polypeptide(L)'
;MIKKQLLPLGLALVFFACKKDTKVNDPLLGKWYYARSVIYSGKDGKVLKQTEGDACEKKTYYEFLSGGVLNNEGYAQIGAKCESTGFGLDHYKYDASAKKMIAWFEENGADHPTYNEPVHSIAATQLELQWNQKDADGDGVADLYVNVYVK
;
A
#
# COMPACT_ATOMS: atom_id res chain seq x y z
N MET A 1 -18.18 -44.04 62.67
CA MET A 1 -18.55 -42.66 62.27
C MET A 1 -17.36 -41.75 62.51
N ILE A 2 -16.63 -41.37 61.46
CA ILE A 2 -15.56 -40.36 61.54
C ILE A 2 -15.74 -39.39 60.37
N LYS A 3 -15.47 -38.13 60.70
CA LYS A 3 -15.94 -36.85 60.17
C LYS A 3 -15.34 -36.50 58.80
N LYS A 4 -16.20 -36.02 57.88
CA LYS A 4 -15.79 -35.37 56.62
C LYS A 4 -14.95 -34.12 56.91
N GLN A 5 -13.85 -33.96 56.19
CA GLN A 5 -13.12 -32.69 56.03
C GLN A 5 -12.82 -32.54 54.54
N LEU A 6 -13.42 -31.51 53.93
CA LEU A 6 -13.13 -31.04 52.57
C LEU A 6 -11.76 -30.35 52.51
N LEU A 7 -11.08 -30.45 51.38
CA LEU A 7 -9.98 -29.57 50.97
C LEU A 7 -10.26 -29.05 49.54
N PRO A 8 -10.35 -27.72 49.32
CA PRO A 8 -10.58 -27.12 48.01
C PRO A 8 -9.32 -26.43 47.44
N LEU A 9 -9.45 -25.99 46.16
CA LEU A 9 -8.59 -25.07 45.38
C LEU A 9 -7.27 -25.65 44.81
N GLY A 10 -6.91 -25.42 43.54
CA GLY A 10 -7.55 -24.56 42.57
C GLY A 10 -6.85 -24.46 41.20
N LEU A 11 -7.62 -23.86 40.30
CA LEU A 11 -7.26 -23.12 39.08
C LEU A 11 -6.51 -23.83 37.94
N ALA A 12 -7.32 -24.40 37.03
CA ALA A 12 -6.95 -24.53 35.63
C ALA A 12 -6.77 -23.12 35.00
N LEU A 13 -5.52 -22.72 34.78
CA LEU A 13 -5.19 -21.61 33.88
C LEU A 13 -5.18 -22.14 32.45
N VAL A 14 -6.37 -22.22 31.85
CA VAL A 14 -6.47 -22.27 30.39
C VAL A 14 -6.13 -20.88 29.90
N PHE A 15 -4.89 -20.67 29.46
CA PHE A 15 -4.57 -19.52 28.63
C PHE A 15 -5.35 -19.65 27.32
N PHE A 16 -6.57 -19.12 27.29
CA PHE A 16 -7.14 -18.65 26.04
C PHE A 16 -6.24 -17.49 25.61
N ALA A 17 -5.19 -17.81 24.84
CA ALA A 17 -4.56 -16.84 23.97
C ALA A 17 -5.65 -16.38 23.01
N CYS A 18 -6.40 -15.34 23.40
CA CYS A 18 -7.10 -14.49 22.47
C CYS A 18 -6.02 -13.87 21.58
N LYS A 19 -5.66 -14.57 20.50
CA LYS A 19 -5.25 -13.86 19.29
C LYS A 19 -6.44 -12.96 18.99
N LYS A 20 -6.32 -11.69 19.39
CA LYS A 20 -7.16 -10.66 18.80
C LYS A 20 -6.78 -10.72 17.33
N ASP A 21 -7.56 -11.42 16.53
CA ASP A 21 -7.66 -11.15 15.12
C ASP A 21 -8.27 -9.75 15.01
N THR A 22 -7.45 -8.74 15.31
CA THR A 22 -7.72 -7.39 14.86
C THR A 22 -7.72 -7.53 13.35
N LYS A 23 -8.91 -7.63 12.76
CA LYS A 23 -9.09 -7.39 11.33
C LYS A 23 -8.47 -6.03 11.09
N VAL A 24 -7.21 -6.01 10.64
CA VAL A 24 -6.57 -4.80 10.19
C VAL A 24 -7.42 -4.38 9.00
N ASN A 25 -8.17 -3.30 9.18
CA ASN A 25 -8.90 -2.69 8.08
C ASN A 25 -7.84 -2.04 7.21
N ASP A 26 -7.26 -2.82 6.31
CA ASP A 26 -6.21 -2.37 5.42
C ASP A 26 -6.84 -1.43 4.38
N PRO A 27 -6.55 -0.12 4.44
CA PRO A 27 -7.18 0.86 3.57
C PRO A 27 -6.79 0.69 2.10
N LEU A 28 -5.71 -0.04 1.80
CA LEU A 28 -5.30 -0.34 0.43
C LEU A 28 -6.19 -1.39 -0.24
N LEU A 29 -6.96 -2.19 0.50
CA LEU A 29 -7.75 -3.27 -0.10
C LEU A 29 -8.66 -2.78 -1.24
N GLY A 30 -8.60 -3.54 -2.33
CA GLY A 30 -9.34 -3.29 -3.56
C GLY A 30 -8.44 -2.87 -4.72
N LYS A 31 -9.10 -2.55 -5.83
CA LYS A 31 -8.48 -2.22 -7.11
C LYS A 31 -8.43 -0.70 -7.30
N TRP A 32 -7.27 -0.22 -7.75
CA TRP A 32 -6.95 1.19 -7.93
C TRP A 32 -6.38 1.41 -9.31
N TYR A 33 -7.04 2.24 -10.11
CA TYR A 33 -6.62 2.59 -11.46
C TYR A 33 -5.82 3.88 -11.46
N TYR A 34 -4.75 3.93 -12.24
CA TYR A 34 -3.97 5.15 -12.41
C TYR A 34 -4.86 6.27 -12.99
N ALA A 35 -4.76 7.46 -12.41
CA ALA A 35 -5.53 8.62 -12.85
C ALA A 35 -4.63 9.69 -13.47
N ARG A 36 -3.54 10.05 -12.78
CA ARG A 36 -2.69 11.20 -13.10
C ARG A 36 -1.41 11.19 -12.27
N SER A 37 -0.43 12.00 -12.68
CA SER A 37 0.72 12.36 -11.86
C SER A 37 0.61 13.81 -11.40
N VAL A 38 1.12 14.08 -10.19
CA VAL A 38 1.15 15.42 -9.59
C VAL A 38 2.55 15.68 -9.01
N ILE A 39 3.04 16.90 -9.19
CA ILE A 39 4.23 17.42 -8.52
C ILE A 39 3.75 18.46 -7.51
N TYR A 40 4.00 18.21 -6.23
CA TYR A 40 3.74 19.18 -5.15
C TYR A 40 5.03 19.85 -4.73
N SER A 41 5.00 21.17 -4.52
CA SER A 41 6.12 21.92 -3.99
C SER A 41 6.53 21.37 -2.63
N GLY A 42 7.81 21.09 -2.45
CA GLY A 42 8.37 20.67 -1.17
C GLY A 42 8.33 21.76 -0.11
N LYS A 43 8.24 23.02 -0.53
CA LYS A 43 8.25 24.20 0.33
C LYS A 43 6.89 24.51 0.96
N ASP A 44 5.81 24.41 0.19
CA ASP A 44 4.47 24.81 0.64
C ASP A 44 3.34 23.85 0.24
N GLY A 45 3.65 22.75 -0.43
CA GLY A 45 2.69 21.72 -0.83
C GLY A 45 1.78 22.11 -2.00
N LYS A 46 2.00 23.26 -2.66
CA LYS A 46 1.21 23.66 -3.83
C LYS A 46 1.45 22.74 -5.02
N VAL A 47 0.44 22.55 -5.84
CA VAL A 47 0.59 21.86 -7.12
C VAL A 47 1.45 22.71 -8.07
N LEU A 48 2.63 22.20 -8.42
CA LEU A 48 3.52 22.78 -9.43
C LEU A 48 3.14 22.30 -10.83
N LYS A 49 2.81 21.02 -10.96
CA LYS A 49 2.41 20.40 -12.23
C LYS A 49 1.45 19.25 -11.99
N GLN A 50 0.52 19.06 -12.91
CA GLN A 50 -0.33 17.88 -12.98
C GLN A 50 -0.41 17.39 -14.42
N THR A 51 -0.31 16.07 -14.62
CA THR A 51 -0.44 15.44 -15.94
C THR A 51 -1.48 14.33 -15.83
N GLU A 52 -2.59 14.49 -16.54
CA GLU A 52 -3.62 13.46 -16.62
C GLU A 52 -3.10 12.22 -17.33
N GLY A 53 -3.46 11.05 -16.81
CA GLY A 53 -3.22 9.80 -17.52
C GLY A 53 -4.03 9.74 -18.81
N ASP A 54 -3.40 9.22 -19.87
CA ASP A 54 -4.09 8.98 -21.12
C ASP A 54 -5.09 7.80 -21.02
N ALA A 55 -5.79 7.53 -22.11
CA ALA A 55 -6.81 6.48 -22.14
C ALA A 55 -6.25 5.06 -21.90
N CYS A 56 -4.97 4.84 -22.17
CA CYS A 56 -4.28 3.59 -21.92
C CYS A 56 -3.70 3.51 -20.54
N GLU A 57 -2.98 4.54 -20.11
CA GLU A 57 -2.42 4.61 -18.76
C GLU A 57 -3.52 4.46 -17.71
N LYS A 58 -4.73 4.98 -17.95
CA LYS A 58 -5.90 4.81 -17.06
C LYS A 58 -6.40 3.37 -16.90
N LYS A 59 -5.89 2.42 -17.68
CA LYS A 59 -6.15 0.99 -17.48
C LYS A 59 -5.15 0.34 -16.53
N THR A 60 -4.00 0.97 -16.29
CA THR A 60 -3.00 0.53 -15.31
C THR A 60 -3.62 0.46 -13.93
N TYR A 61 -3.37 -0.61 -13.20
CA TYR A 61 -3.93 -0.80 -11.86
C TYR A 61 -3.00 -1.47 -10.87
N TYR A 62 -3.26 -1.18 -9.60
CA TYR A 62 -2.86 -1.99 -8.45
C TYR A 62 -4.10 -2.56 -7.78
N GLU A 63 -4.12 -3.86 -7.51
CA GLU A 63 -5.18 -4.54 -6.78
C GLU A 63 -4.60 -5.23 -5.55
N PHE A 64 -4.88 -4.64 -4.39
CA PHE A 64 -4.43 -5.15 -3.11
C PHE A 64 -5.48 -6.15 -2.58
N LEU A 65 -5.06 -7.40 -2.48
CA LEU A 65 -5.87 -8.52 -2.06
C LEU A 65 -5.59 -8.88 -0.60
N SER A 66 -6.59 -9.47 0.06
CA SER A 66 -6.42 -9.99 1.41
C SER A 66 -5.28 -11.00 1.49
N GLY A 67 -4.49 -10.94 2.56
CA GLY A 67 -3.32 -11.81 2.73
C GLY A 67 -2.01 -11.21 2.20
N GLY A 68 -2.00 -9.93 1.83
CA GLY A 68 -0.77 -9.24 1.41
C GLY A 68 -0.35 -9.59 -0.01
N VAL A 69 -1.31 -9.86 -0.90
CA VAL A 69 -1.06 -10.14 -2.32
C VAL A 69 -1.39 -8.90 -3.14
N LEU A 70 -0.51 -8.53 -4.07
CA LEU A 70 -0.67 -7.40 -4.97
C LEU A 70 -0.79 -7.93 -6.41
N ASN A 71 -1.97 -7.81 -7.00
CA ASN A 71 -2.17 -8.06 -8.42
C ASN A 71 -2.03 -6.74 -9.18
N ASN A 72 -1.13 -6.67 -10.16
CA ASN A 72 -0.92 -5.43 -10.89
C ASN A 72 -0.71 -5.66 -12.38
N GLU A 73 -1.09 -4.66 -13.17
CA GLU A 73 -0.98 -4.64 -14.62
C GLU A 73 -0.87 -3.19 -15.06
N GLY A 74 -0.08 -2.96 -16.11
CA GLY A 74 0.15 -1.63 -16.63
C GLY A 74 -0.01 -1.61 -18.12
N TYR A 75 -0.41 -0.45 -18.60
CA TYR A 75 -0.81 -0.25 -19.97
C TYR A 75 -0.20 1.05 -20.47
N ALA A 76 0.31 1.01 -21.69
CA ALA A 76 0.84 2.18 -22.38
C ALA A 76 0.35 2.19 -23.83
N GLN A 77 0.32 3.39 -24.40
CA GLN A 77 0.10 3.57 -25.82
C GLN A 77 1.39 3.21 -26.57
N ILE A 78 1.38 2.07 -27.27
CA ILE A 78 2.49 1.63 -28.14
C ILE A 78 2.02 1.76 -29.60
N GLY A 79 2.53 2.79 -30.28
CA GLY A 79 2.06 3.16 -31.61
C GLY A 79 0.59 3.55 -31.59
N ALA A 80 -0.25 2.88 -32.39
CA ALA A 80 -1.69 3.11 -32.45
C ALA A 80 -2.51 2.22 -31.49
N LYS A 81 -1.85 1.40 -30.66
CA LYS A 81 -2.51 0.41 -29.80
C LYS A 81 -2.26 0.66 -28.32
N CYS A 82 -3.24 0.20 -27.55
CA CYS A 82 -3.17 0.13 -26.11
C CYS A 82 -2.64 -1.26 -25.72
N GLU A 83 -1.40 -1.34 -25.25
CA GLU A 83 -0.75 -2.62 -24.98
C GLU A 83 -0.39 -2.74 -23.49
N SER A 84 -0.47 -3.97 -22.97
CA SER A 84 0.05 -4.27 -21.64
C SER A 84 1.57 -4.13 -21.68
N THR A 85 2.12 -3.39 -20.72
CA THR A 85 3.56 -3.28 -20.51
C THR A 85 4.10 -4.35 -19.57
N GLY A 86 3.21 -5.21 -19.06
CA GLY A 86 3.51 -6.36 -18.23
C GLY A 86 3.71 -5.96 -16.77
N PHE A 87 2.89 -6.55 -15.91
CA PHE A 87 3.15 -6.70 -14.48
C PHE A 87 2.54 -8.04 -14.01
N GLY A 88 2.63 -8.36 -12.72
CA GLY A 88 2.30 -9.70 -12.21
C GLY A 88 1.65 -9.75 -10.84
N LEU A 89 1.69 -10.95 -10.26
CA LEU A 89 1.34 -11.19 -8.86
C LEU A 89 2.59 -10.97 -8.02
N ASP A 90 2.48 -9.99 -7.15
CA ASP A 90 3.46 -9.60 -6.16
C ASP A 90 2.85 -9.70 -4.77
N HIS A 91 3.61 -9.28 -3.78
CA HIS A 91 3.11 -9.16 -2.43
C HIS A 91 3.36 -7.77 -1.87
N TYR A 92 2.57 -7.41 -0.86
CA TYR A 92 2.68 -6.12 -0.23
C TYR A 92 2.48 -6.21 1.28
N LYS A 93 3.04 -5.21 1.97
CA LYS A 93 2.78 -4.93 3.37
C LYS A 93 2.62 -3.44 3.54
N TYR A 94 1.58 -3.07 4.27
CA TYR A 94 1.31 -1.69 4.61
C TYR A 94 1.55 -1.44 6.09
N ASP A 95 2.39 -0.46 6.38
CA ASP A 95 2.57 0.10 7.71
C ASP A 95 1.78 1.41 7.81
N ALA A 96 0.59 1.32 8.38
CA ALA A 96 -0.29 2.47 8.60
C ALA A 96 0.32 3.52 9.56
N SER A 97 1.18 3.10 10.48
CA SER A 97 1.82 4.03 11.44
C SER A 97 2.91 4.86 10.78
N ALA A 98 3.63 4.27 9.83
CA ALA A 98 4.67 4.94 9.07
C ALA A 98 4.17 5.59 7.76
N LYS A 99 2.93 5.32 7.34
CA LYS A 99 2.40 5.63 5.99
C LYS A 99 3.33 5.10 4.89
N LYS A 100 3.77 3.85 5.04
CA LYS A 100 4.70 3.22 4.10
C LYS A 100 4.11 1.95 3.53
N MET A 101 4.18 1.81 2.23
CA MET A 101 3.95 0.54 1.55
C MET A 101 5.30 -0.05 1.17
N ILE A 102 5.44 -1.34 1.46
CA ILE A 102 6.54 -2.14 0.92
C ILE A 102 5.86 -3.09 -0.07
N ALA A 103 6.04 -2.84 -1.36
CA ALA A 103 5.70 -3.79 -2.41
C ALA A 103 6.99 -4.55 -2.75
N TRP A 104 6.93 -5.89 -2.77
CA TRP A 104 8.08 -6.73 -3.08
C TRP A 104 7.76 -7.72 -4.19
N PHE A 105 8.75 -7.93 -5.05
CA PHE A 105 8.62 -8.61 -6.33
C PHE A 105 9.26 -10.02 -6.33
N GLU A 106 9.60 -10.57 -5.15
CA GLU A 106 10.23 -11.89 -5.02
C GLU A 106 9.53 -12.77 -3.98
N GLU A 107 9.25 -14.03 -4.34
CA GLU A 107 8.67 -15.07 -3.47
C GLU A 107 9.68 -16.21 -3.24
N ASN A 108 10.93 -15.88 -2.89
CA ASN A 108 11.99 -16.87 -2.62
C ASN A 108 12.24 -17.12 -1.11
N GLY A 109 11.45 -16.50 -0.23
CA GLY A 109 11.60 -16.63 1.22
C GLY A 109 12.78 -15.85 1.83
N ALA A 110 13.45 -14.99 1.04
CA ALA A 110 14.46 -14.06 1.55
C ALA A 110 13.82 -12.86 2.26
N ASP A 111 14.60 -12.14 3.07
CA ASP A 111 14.19 -10.86 3.65
C ASP A 111 13.78 -9.89 2.54
N HIS A 112 12.66 -9.19 2.73
CA HIS A 112 12.05 -8.37 1.67
C HIS A 112 13.02 -7.25 1.23
N PRO A 113 13.18 -7.00 -0.07
CA PRO A 113 14.02 -5.91 -0.54
C PRO A 113 13.46 -4.57 -0.04
N THR A 114 14.34 -3.65 0.31
CA THR A 114 14.02 -2.33 0.89
C THR A 114 13.48 -1.32 -0.13
N TYR A 115 12.84 -1.80 -1.22
CA TYR A 115 12.08 -0.93 -2.12
C TYR A 115 10.81 -0.49 -1.40
N ASN A 116 10.95 0.60 -0.66
CA ASN A 116 9.85 1.27 0.01
C ASN A 116 9.23 2.22 -1.01
N GLU A 117 7.98 1.96 -1.40
CA GLU A 117 7.18 2.97 -2.08
C GLU A 117 6.42 3.77 -1.02
N PRO A 118 6.79 5.03 -0.75
CA PRO A 118 6.12 5.81 0.27
C PRO A 118 4.67 6.06 -0.16
N VAL A 119 3.72 5.82 0.75
CA VAL A 119 2.33 6.21 0.55
C VAL A 119 2.21 7.65 1.01
N HIS A 120 2.05 8.58 0.07
CA HIS A 120 1.88 9.97 0.42
C HIS A 120 0.54 10.20 1.15
N SER A 121 -0.54 9.67 0.57
CA SER A 121 -1.88 9.78 1.13
C SER A 121 -2.73 8.55 0.74
N ILE A 122 -3.71 8.22 1.58
CA ILE A 122 -4.72 7.22 1.26
C ILE A 122 -6.06 7.62 1.86
N ALA A 123 -7.11 7.53 1.05
CA ALA A 123 -8.50 7.80 1.39
C ALA A 123 -9.40 6.69 0.81
N ALA A 124 -10.71 6.77 1.01
CA ALA A 124 -11.64 5.74 0.54
C ALA A 124 -11.63 5.53 -0.99
N THR A 125 -11.36 6.59 -1.76
CA THR A 125 -11.46 6.62 -3.23
C THR A 125 -10.22 7.14 -3.93
N GLN A 126 -9.18 7.57 -3.19
CA GLN A 126 -7.92 8.06 -3.75
C GLN A 126 -6.72 7.50 -3.00
N LEU A 127 -5.71 7.08 -3.75
CA LEU A 127 -4.40 6.61 -3.28
C LEU A 127 -3.32 7.43 -3.97
N GLU A 128 -2.32 7.91 -3.21
CA GLU A 128 -1.17 8.64 -3.75
C GLU A 128 0.12 7.91 -3.38
N LEU A 129 0.81 7.41 -4.40
CA LEU A 129 2.10 6.74 -4.28
C LEU A 129 3.21 7.70 -4.69
N GLN A 130 4.19 7.90 -3.82
CA GLN A 130 5.35 8.73 -4.08
C GLN A 130 6.44 7.89 -4.76
N TRP A 131 7.14 8.46 -5.75
CA TRP A 131 8.21 7.74 -6.47
C TRP A 131 9.52 8.51 -6.60
N ASN A 132 9.54 9.83 -6.37
CA ASN A 132 10.78 10.61 -6.43
C ASN A 132 10.73 11.88 -5.58
N GLN A 133 11.91 12.45 -5.33
CA GLN A 133 12.09 13.78 -4.79
C GLN A 133 13.17 14.52 -5.58
N LYS A 134 12.78 15.61 -6.25
CA LYS A 134 13.67 16.47 -7.05
C LYS A 134 13.21 17.92 -6.90
N ASP A 135 14.14 18.86 -6.96
CA ASP A 135 13.82 20.29 -7.04
C ASP A 135 13.37 20.62 -8.46
N ALA A 136 12.06 20.72 -8.68
CA ALA A 136 11.44 20.88 -9.99
C ALA A 136 11.28 22.36 -10.37
N ASP A 137 11.15 23.26 -9.40
CA ASP A 137 10.99 24.71 -9.62
C ASP A 137 12.26 25.53 -9.36
N GLY A 138 13.32 24.90 -8.86
CA GLY A 138 14.64 25.51 -8.67
C GLY A 138 14.75 26.34 -7.40
N ASP A 139 13.88 26.15 -6.42
CA ASP A 139 13.86 26.92 -5.18
C ASP A 139 14.80 26.39 -4.08
N GLY A 140 15.50 25.29 -4.34
CA GLY A 140 16.43 24.64 -3.44
C GLY A 140 15.79 23.65 -2.45
N VAL A 141 14.48 23.44 -2.52
CA VAL A 141 13.74 22.44 -1.73
C VAL A 141 13.30 21.29 -2.64
N ALA A 142 13.41 20.05 -2.16
CA ALA A 142 13.01 18.89 -2.96
C ALA A 142 11.48 18.77 -3.04
N ASP A 143 10.94 18.73 -4.24
CA ASP A 143 9.52 18.56 -4.52
C ASP A 143 9.08 17.11 -4.50
N LEU A 144 7.79 16.90 -4.28
CA LEU A 144 7.18 15.61 -4.14
C LEU A 144 6.52 15.17 -5.45
N TYR A 145 6.97 14.04 -6.00
CA TYR A 145 6.39 13.41 -7.19
C TYR A 145 5.46 12.27 -6.78
N VAL A 146 4.17 12.39 -7.11
CA VAL A 146 3.17 11.35 -6.83
C VAL A 146 2.47 10.86 -8.09
N ASN A 147 2.11 9.59 -8.06
CA ASN A 147 1.09 9.02 -8.93
C ASN A 147 -0.20 8.87 -8.12
N VAL A 148 -1.31 9.32 -8.71
CA VAL A 148 -2.63 9.28 -8.10
C VAL A 148 -3.41 8.13 -8.72
N TYR A 149 -4.00 7.30 -7.88
CA TYR A 149 -4.87 6.19 -8.26
C TYR A 149 -6.25 6.34 -7.63
N VAL A 150 -7.28 5.86 -8.31
CA VAL A 150 -8.68 5.94 -7.89
C VAL A 150 -9.37 4.58 -8.02
N LYS A 151 -10.40 4.33 -7.20
CA LYS A 151 -11.20 3.09 -7.27
C LYS A 151 -12.20 3.09 -8.43
#